data_AF-A0A947VDJ0-F1
#
_entry.id   AF-A0A947VDJ0-F1
#
_cell.length_a   1.000
_cell.length_b   1.000
_cell.length_c   1.000
_cell.angle_alpha   90.00
_cell.angle_beta   90.00
_cell.angle_gamma   90.00
#
_symmetry.space_group_name_H-M   'P 1'
#
loop_
_entity.id
_entity.type
_entity.pdbx_description
1 polymer ?
#
loop_
_entity_poly.entity_id
_entity_poly.type
_entity_poly.pdbx_seq_one_letter_code
_entity_poly.pdbx_strand_id
1 'polypeptide(L)' 'MKKKQTTTKQNTSLDRYAGKWVALVDAKPIISGKTLNILMAKAKEKYNKKELENLPVTLIPYKDEGPYIL' A
#
# COMPACT_ATOMS: atom_id res chain seq x y z
N MET A 1 33.50 3.59 -11.96
CA MET A 1 32.28 3.82 -12.78
C MET A 1 31.04 3.57 -11.92
N LYS A 2 30.28 4.61 -11.55
CA LYS A 2 29.04 4.46 -10.76
C LYS A 2 27.89 4.11 -11.71
N LYS A 3 27.31 2.91 -11.58
CA LYS A 3 26.12 2.50 -12.34
C LYS A 3 24.95 3.41 -11.95
N LYS A 4 24.47 4.25 -12.86
CA LYS A 4 23.22 5.00 -12.69
C LYS A 4 22.08 3.99 -12.70
N GLN A 5 21.49 3.71 -11.54
CA GLN A 5 20.19 3.06 -11.45
C GLN A 5 19.15 4.02 -12.02
N THR A 6 18.74 3.81 -13.26
CA THR A 6 17.52 4.38 -13.83
C THR A 6 16.34 3.75 -13.11
N THR A 7 15.90 4.37 -12.01
CA THR A 7 14.64 4.04 -11.36
C THR A 7 13.50 4.58 -12.22
N THR A 8 13.04 3.77 -13.17
CA THR A 8 11.77 4.03 -13.86
C THR A 8 10.69 4.01 -12.80
N LYS A 9 10.32 5.18 -12.25
CA LYS A 9 9.18 5.35 -11.33
C LYS A 9 7.94 4.84 -12.07
N GLN A 10 7.58 3.57 -11.86
CA GLN A 10 6.29 3.06 -12.27
C GLN A 10 5.26 3.81 -11.43
N ASN A 11 4.63 4.81 -12.03
CA ASN A 11 3.60 5.61 -11.40
C ASN A 11 2.34 4.74 -11.27
N THR A 12 2.33 3.87 -10.26
CA THR A 12 1.18 3.01 -9.98
C THR A 12 0.07 3.92 -9.45
N SER A 13 -0.93 4.21 -10.29
CA SER A 13 -2.08 5.01 -9.86
C SER A 13 -2.79 4.30 -8.70
N LEU A 14 -2.87 4.98 -7.56
CA LEU A 14 -3.57 4.51 -6.37
C LEU A 14 -5.06 4.91 -6.36
N ASP A 15 -5.52 5.62 -7.38
CA ASP A 15 -6.89 6.18 -7.47
C ASP A 15 -7.98 5.11 -7.26
N ARG A 16 -7.76 3.88 -7.75
CA ARG A 16 -8.70 2.76 -7.58
C ARG A 16 -8.85 2.28 -6.13
N TYR A 17 -7.93 2.69 -5.25
CA TYR A 17 -7.89 2.37 -3.84
C TYR A 17 -8.33 3.53 -2.95
N ALA A 18 -8.79 4.65 -3.51
CA ALA A 18 -9.36 5.75 -2.74
C ALA A 18 -10.40 5.25 -1.72
N GLY A 19 -10.28 5.71 -0.48
CA GLY A 19 -11.07 5.30 0.68
C GLY A 19 -10.78 3.90 1.23
N LYS A 20 -9.70 3.24 0.79
CA LYS A 20 -9.36 1.87 1.20
C LYS A 20 -8.02 1.82 1.90
N TRP A 21 -7.91 0.86 2.81
CA TRP A 21 -6.64 0.43 3.38
C TRP A 21 -5.91 -0.45 2.36
N VAL A 22 -4.62 -0.18 2.19
CA VAL A 22 -3.76 -0.86 1.22
C VAL A 22 -2.49 -1.32 1.92
N ALA A 23 -2.13 -2.58 1.70
CA ALA A 23 -0.81 -3.11 2.06
C ALA A 23 0.15 -2.94 0.88
N LEU A 24 1.38 -2.53 1.18
CA LEU A 24 2.41 -2.21 0.19
C LEU A 24 3.63 -3.13 0.36
N VAL A 25 4.14 -3.67 -0.74
CA VAL A 25 5.44 -4.33 -0.80
C VAL A 25 6.20 -3.72 -1.98
N ASP A 26 7.43 -3.28 -1.75
CA ASP A 26 8.24 -2.59 -2.76
C ASP A 26 7.50 -1.42 -3.45
N ALA A 27 6.77 -0.63 -2.65
CA ALA A 27 5.92 0.48 -3.09
C ALA A 27 4.78 0.09 -4.04
N LYS A 28 4.42 -1.21 -4.12
CA LYS A 28 3.31 -1.71 -4.93
C LYS A 28 2.16 -2.20 -4.05
N PRO A 29 0.91 -1.83 -4.36
CA PRO A 29 -0.26 -2.31 -3.65
C PRO A 29 -0.46 -3.80 -3.92
N ILE A 30 -0.41 -4.61 -2.86
CA ILE A 30 -0.54 -6.07 -2.94
C ILE A 30 -1.92 -6.58 -2.49
N ILE A 31 -2.54 -5.91 -1.52
CA ILE A 31 -3.84 -6.25 -0.93
C ILE A 31 -4.55 -4.94 -0.59
N SER A 32 -5.87 -4.91 -0.75
CA SER A 32 -6.72 -3.80 -0.27
C SER A 32 -7.98 -4.28 0.46
N GLY A 33 -8.45 -3.44 1.38
CA GLY A 33 -9.66 -3.66 2.17
C GLY A 33 -10.39 -2.37 2.48
N LYS A 34 -11.72 -2.42 2.61
CA LYS A 34 -12.53 -1.24 3.00
C LYS A 34 -12.18 -0.74 4.39
N THR A 35 -11.72 -1.63 5.27
CA THR A 35 -11.27 -1.31 6.63
C THR A 35 -9.93 -2.00 6.90
N LEU A 36 -9.19 -1.52 7.90
CA LEU A 36 -7.94 -2.15 8.33
C LEU A 36 -8.14 -3.62 8.71
N ASN A 37 -9.22 -3.94 9.43
CA ASN A 37 -9.52 -5.33 9.81
C ASN A 37 -9.70 -6.25 8.60
N ILE A 38 -10.40 -5.78 7.56
CA ILE A 38 -10.58 -6.56 6.32
C ILE A 38 -9.24 -6.72 5.59
N LEU A 39 -8.41 -5.68 5.55
CA LEU A 39 -7.07 -5.77 4.97
C LEU A 39 -6.23 -6.83 5.71
N MET A 40 -6.19 -6.76 7.04
CA MET A 40 -5.39 -7.66 7.88
C MET A 40 -5.88 -9.10 7.82
N ALA A 41 -7.20 -9.33 7.75
CA ALA A 41 -7.76 -10.67 7.55
C ALA A 41 -7.27 -11.28 6.23
N LYS A 42 -7.34 -10.54 5.12
CA LYS A 42 -6.80 -10.99 3.82
C LYS A 42 -5.29 -11.19 3.84
N ALA A 43 -4.56 -10.34 4.56
CA ALA A 43 -3.12 -10.46 4.67
C ALA A 43 -2.70 -11.71 5.48
N LYS A 44 -3.45 -12.08 6.53
CA LYS A 44 -3.23 -13.31 7.30
C LYS A 44 -3.37 -14.59 6.47
N GLU A 45 -4.25 -14.58 5.47
CA GLU A 45 -4.42 -15.73 4.56
C GLU A 45 -3.23 -15.91 3.60
N LYS A 46 -2.47 -14.84 3.34
CA LYS A 46 -1.43 -14.81 2.30
C LYS A 46 0.00 -14.77 2.84
N TYR A 47 0.19 -14.22 4.04
CA TYR A 47 1.51 -13.97 4.64
C TYR A 47 1.63 -14.66 5.99
N ASN A 48 2.86 -15.05 6.33
CA ASN A 48 3.12 -15.57 7.66
C ASN A 48 3.10 -14.44 8.72
N LYS A 49 3.09 -14.82 10.01
CA LYS A 49 3.01 -13.85 11.11
C LYS A 49 4.11 -12.79 11.08
N LYS A 50 5.35 -13.18 10.75
CA LYS A 50 6.51 -12.28 10.74
C LYS A 50 6.43 -11.26 9.59
N GLU A 51 5.98 -11.69 8.42
CA GLU A 51 5.73 -10.81 7.28
C GLU A 51 4.59 -9.84 7.57
N LEU A 52 3.52 -10.33 8.21
CA LEU A 52 2.36 -9.52 8.56
C LEU A 52 2.70 -8.39 9.57
N GLU A 53 3.53 -8.68 10.57
CA GLU A 53 3.95 -7.70 11.58
C GLU A 53 4.76 -6.53 11.00
N ASN A 54 5.49 -6.78 9.91
CA ASN A 54 6.32 -5.78 9.25
C ASN A 54 5.66 -5.19 8.00
N LEU A 55 4.41 -5.53 7.72
CA LEU A 55 3.75 -5.15 6.47
C LEU A 55 3.35 -3.67 6.50
N PRO A 56 3.92 -2.82 5.63
CA PRO A 56 3.52 -1.42 5.54
C PRO A 56 2.07 -1.32 5.05
N VAL A 57 1.24 -0.63 5.81
CA VAL A 57 -0.17 -0.37 5.47
C VAL A 57 -0.46 1.12 5.49
N THR A 58 -1.34 1.57 4.59
CA THR A 58 -1.73 2.98 4.50
C THR A 58 -3.17 3.10 4.05
N LEU A 59 -3.86 4.14 4.54
CA LEU A 59 -5.18 4.54 4.05
C LEU A 59 -5.00 5.49 2.88
N ILE A 60 -5.61 5.16 1.74
CA ILE A 60 -5.58 6.04 0.57
C ILE A 60 -6.77 7.01 0.66
N PRO A 61 -6.54 8.34 0.76
CA PRO A 61 -7.63 9.32 0.77
C PRO A 61 -8.48 9.27 -0.49
N TYR A 62 -9.70 9.78 -0.40
CA TYR A 62 -10.42 10.24 -1.58
C TYR A 62 -9.83 11.56 -2.12
N LYS A 63 -10.01 11.82 -3.41
CA LYS A 63 -9.45 13.02 -4.07
C LYS A 63 -10.01 14.32 -3.50
N ASP A 64 -11.22 14.28 -2.96
CA ASP A 64 -11.95 15.39 -2.36
C ASP A 64 -11.64 15.58 -0.86
N GLU A 65 -10.96 14.64 -0.20
CA GLU A 65 -10.56 14.77 1.22
C GLU A 65 -9.36 15.71 1.43
N GLY A 66 -8.76 16.22 0.34
CA GLY A 66 -7.60 17.12 0.39
C GLY A 66 -6.31 16.44 0.90
N PRO A 67 -5.16 17.13 0.87
CA PRO A 67 -3.93 16.56 1.40
C PRO A 67 -4.02 16.45 2.94
N TYR A 68 -3.86 15.23 3.46
CA TYR A 68 -3.64 15.06 4.89
C TYR A 68 -2.30 15.70 5.29
N ILE A 69 -2.34 16.60 6.27
CA ILE A 69 -1.15 17.10 6.94
C ILE A 69 -0.69 15.96 7.85
N LEU A 70 0.35 15.23 7.43
CA LEU A 70 1.06 14.20 8.20
C LEU A 70 2.19 14.83 9.02
#